data_AF-A0A3C0VYZ2-F1
#
_entry.id   AF-A0A3C0VYZ2-F1
#
_cell.length_a   1.000
_cell.length_b   1.000
_cell.length_c   1.000
_cell.angle_alpha   90.00
_cell.angle_beta   90.00
_cell.angle_gamma   90.00
#
_symmetry.space_group_name_H-M   'P 1'
#
loop_
_entity.id
_entity.type
_entity.pdbx_description
1 polymer ?
#
loop_
_entity_poly.entity_id
_entity_poly.type
_entity_poly.pdbx_seq_one_letter_code
_entity_poly.pdbx_strand_id
1 'polypeptide(L)'
;LFTNFISTINQKPDLRQLLPIGEINGVEASVNGDNEGQELEASGLEFLFEPDAGEVLSSLLPHYLNYQVFQILLDSKASEHSSRMVAMKNATDNANQLIKDLTLEYNKIRQA
;
A
#
# COMPACT_ATOMS: atom_id res chain seq x y z
N LEU A 1 0.38 7.73 9.15
CA LEU A 1 1.50 6.80 8.84
C LEU A 1 0.89 5.45 8.50
N PHE A 2 1.15 4.94 7.29
CA PHE A 2 0.72 3.61 6.87
C PHE A 2 1.80 2.98 5.98
N THR A 3 1.76 1.67 5.77
CA THR A 3 2.69 0.98 4.87
C THR A 3 2.12 0.97 3.47
N ASN A 4 2.74 1.70 2.55
CA ASN A 4 2.36 1.70 1.15
C ASN A 4 2.90 0.43 0.47
N PHE A 5 2.01 -0.31 -0.18
CA PHE A 5 2.36 -1.54 -0.89
C PHE A 5 2.85 -1.18 -2.30
N ILE A 6 4.17 -1.23 -2.51
CA ILE A 6 4.76 -1.06 -3.85
C ILE A 6 4.99 -2.43 -4.49
N SER A 7 5.63 -3.35 -3.75
CA SER A 7 5.85 -4.71 -4.22
C SER A 7 5.96 -5.68 -3.06
N THR A 8 6.08 -6.98 -3.37
CA THR A 8 6.12 -8.02 -2.36
C THR A 8 7.36 -8.01 -1.46
N ILE A 9 8.44 -7.39 -1.94
CA ILE A 9 9.72 -7.25 -1.24
C ILE A 9 9.92 -5.83 -0.71
N ASN A 10 9.36 -4.82 -1.38
CA ASN A 10 9.55 -3.41 -1.05
C ASN A 10 8.23 -2.80 -0.54
N GLN A 11 8.14 -2.61 0.77
CA GLN A 11 7.06 -1.86 1.43
C GLN A 11 7.67 -0.62 2.08
N LYS A 12 7.16 0.57 1.75
CA LYS A 12 7.66 1.84 2.29
C LYS A 12 6.62 2.45 3.25
N PRO A 13 7.01 2.85 4.48
CA PRO A 13 6.13 3.62 5.33
C PRO A 13 5.93 5.02 4.73
N ASP A 14 4.69 5.40 4.51
CA ASP A 14 4.30 6.68 3.94
C ASP A 14 3.43 7.49 4.93
N LEU A 15 3.63 8.80 4.95
CA LEU A 15 2.92 9.74 5.80
C LEU A 15 2.07 10.67 4.93
N ARG A 16 0.84 10.24 4.64
CA ARG A 16 -0.17 11.11 4.03
C ARG A 16 -0.94 11.86 5.10
N GLN A 17 -1.05 13.17 4.91
CA GLN A 17 -1.95 14.01 5.69
C GLN A 17 -3.39 13.76 5.24
N LEU A 18 -4.26 13.37 6.18
CA LEU A 18 -5.68 13.11 5.91
C LEU A 18 -6.53 14.38 6.08
N LEU A 19 -6.30 15.10 7.18
CA LEU A 19 -6.92 16.38 7.50
C LEU A 19 -5.86 17.36 8.02
N PRO A 20 -6.04 18.68 7.85
CA PRO A 20 -6.99 19.32 6.93
C PRO A 20 -6.68 18.94 5.47
N ILE A 21 -7.73 18.89 4.64
CA ILE A 21 -7.63 18.65 3.20
C ILE A 21 -6.91 19.84 2.59
N GLY A 22 -5.69 19.60 2.11
CA GLY A 22 -4.87 20.59 1.40
C GLY A 22 -5.25 20.69 -0.07
N GLU A 23 -4.31 21.15 -0.91
CA GLU A 23 -4.50 21.20 -2.36
C GLU A 23 -4.83 19.81 -2.92
N ILE A 24 -5.99 19.70 -3.57
CA ILE A 24 -6.41 18.48 -4.24
C ILE A 24 -5.67 18.44 -5.58
N ASN A 25 -4.52 17.79 -5.59
CA ASN A 25 -3.82 17.48 -6.82
C ASN A 25 -4.58 16.37 -7.56
N GLY A 26 -4.68 16.50 -8.89
CA GLY A 26 -5.27 15.46 -9.72
C GLY A 26 -4.52 14.15 -9.53
N VAL A 27 -5.22 13.10 -9.10
CA VAL A 27 -4.66 11.75 -9.06
C VAL A 27 -4.84 11.17 -10.45
N GLU A 28 -3.80 11.21 -11.29
CA GLU A 28 -3.76 10.30 -12.42
C GLU A 28 -3.60 8.89 -11.87
N ALA A 29 -4.53 7.99 -12.21
CA ALA A 29 -4.36 6.57 -12.01
C ALA A 29 -3.29 6.04 -12.99
N SER A 30 -2.04 6.46 -12.80
CA SER A 30 -0.92 5.85 -13.50
C SER A 30 -0.71 4.46 -12.93
N VAL A 31 -0.73 3.46 -13.80
CA VAL A 31 -0.54 2.03 -13.50
C VAL A 31 0.81 1.77 -12.79
N ASN A 32 1.71 2.75 -12.78
CA ASN A 32 3.07 2.65 -12.26
C ASN A 32 3.31 3.44 -10.97
N GLY A 33 2.35 3.59 -10.05
CA GLY A 33 2.63 3.95 -8.63
C GLY A 33 3.29 5.30 -8.33
N ASP A 34 3.70 6.06 -9.33
CA ASP A 34 4.30 7.38 -9.21
C ASP A 34 3.16 8.40 -9.29
N ASN A 35 2.74 8.89 -8.12
CA ASN A 35 1.82 10.02 -8.00
C ASN A 35 2.58 11.33 -8.31
N GLU A 36 3.02 11.52 -9.55
CA GLU A 36 3.34 12.86 -10.03
C GLU A 36 2.02 13.58 -10.28
N GLY A 37 1.61 14.41 -9.31
CA GLY A 37 0.42 15.23 -9.45
C GLY A 37 0.59 16.19 -10.62
N GLN A 38 -0.14 15.97 -11.71
CA GLN A 38 -0.31 17.01 -12.70
C GLN A 38 -1.13 18.14 -12.07
N GLU A 39 -0.68 19.38 -12.27
CA GLU A 39 -1.52 20.55 -12.02
C GLU A 39 -2.80 20.35 -12.81
N LEU A 40 -3.94 20.41 -12.12
CA LEU A 40 -5.25 20.38 -12.77
C LEU A 40 -5.32 21.62 -13.65
N GLU A 41 -5.06 21.46 -14.95
CA GLU A 41 -5.34 22.53 -15.90
C GLU A 41 -6.82 22.86 -15.75
N ALA A 42 -7.13 24.13 -15.47
CA ALA A 42 -8.49 24.63 -15.45
C ALA A 42 -9.04 24.50 -16.88
N SER A 43 -9.60 23.34 -17.20
CA SER A 43 -10.34 23.15 -18.43
C SER A 43 -11.46 24.20 -18.39
N GLY A 44 -11.49 25.11 -19.36
CA GLY A 44 -12.51 26.16 -19.46
C GLY A 44 -13.92 25.65 -19.73
N LEU A 45 -14.20 24.40 -19.37
CA LEU A 45 -15.52 23.77 -19.38
C LEU A 45 -16.27 24.23 -18.14
N GLU A 46 -17.33 24.99 -18.37
CA GLU A 46 -18.29 25.37 -17.33
C GLU A 46 -19.14 24.15 -16.98
N PHE A 47 -18.98 23.63 -15.76
CA PHE A 47 -19.78 22.52 -15.26
C PHE A 47 -21.09 23.05 -14.68
N LEU A 48 -22.22 22.58 -15.21
CA LEU A 48 -23.53 22.82 -14.61
C LEU A 48 -23.74 21.79 -13.48
N PHE A 49 -23.80 22.28 -12.24
CA PHE A 49 -24.06 21.45 -11.08
C PHE A 49 -25.56 21.47 -10.75
N GLU A 50 -26.15 20.29 -10.54
CA GLU A 50 -27.47 20.14 -9.95
C GLU A 50 -27.30 19.37 -8.63
N PRO A 51 -27.72 19.88 -7.45
CA PRO A 51 -28.46 21.13 -7.17
C PRO A 51 -27.63 22.43 -7.06
N ASP A 52 -26.47 22.42 -6.37
CA ASP A 52 -25.49 23.51 -6.32
C ASP A 52 -24.09 22.91 -6.11
N ALA A 53 -23.04 23.60 -6.57
CA ALA A 53 -21.65 23.14 -6.41
C ALA A 53 -21.26 22.91 -4.94
N GLY A 54 -21.76 23.75 -4.02
CA GLY A 54 -21.50 23.61 -2.59
C GLY A 54 -22.14 22.37 -1.98
N GLU A 55 -23.36 22.03 -2.38
CA GLU A 55 -24.05 20.82 -1.90
C GLU A 55 -23.40 19.55 -2.45
N VAL A 56 -23.04 19.54 -3.74
CA VAL A 56 -22.32 18.42 -4.36
C VAL A 56 -21.00 18.18 -3.64
N LEU A 57 -20.19 19.23 -3.42
CA LEU A 57 -18.93 19.12 -2.70
C LEU A 57 -19.12 18.64 -1.25
N SER A 58 -20.14 19.13 -0.56
CA SER A 58 -20.45 18.72 0.82
C SER A 58 -20.80 17.23 0.92
N SER A 59 -21.45 16.68 -0.10
CA SER A 59 -21.75 15.25 -0.18
C SER A 59 -20.54 14.40 -0.60
N LEU A 60 -19.68 14.94 -1.47
CA LEU A 60 -18.53 14.25 -2.03
C LEU A 60 -17.38 14.16 -1.02
N LEU A 61 -17.18 15.18 -0.19
CA LEU A 61 -16.09 15.25 0.80
C LEU A 61 -16.07 14.04 1.75
N PRO A 62 -17.19 13.65 2.41
CA PRO A 62 -17.24 12.44 3.21
C PRO A 62 -16.95 11.17 2.41
N HIS A 63 -17.41 11.09 1.16
CA HIS A 63 -17.18 9.93 0.31
C HIS A 63 -15.69 9.78 -0.04
N TYR A 64 -15.05 10.88 -0.41
CA TYR A 64 -13.62 10.94 -0.68
C TYR A 64 -12.80 10.52 0.54
N LEU A 65 -13.13 11.02 1.73
CA LEU A 65 -12.43 10.68 2.97
C LEU A 65 -12.58 9.18 3.28
N ASN A 66 -13.79 8.63 3.18
CA ASN A 66 -14.03 7.20 3.37
C ASN A 66 -13.21 6.35 2.40
N TYR A 67 -13.17 6.75 1.12
CA TYR A 67 -12.36 6.08 0.11
C TYR A 67 -10.86 6.14 0.45
N GLN A 68 -10.34 7.30 0.82
CA GLN A 68 -8.92 7.46 1.17
C GLN A 68 -8.52 6.60 2.37
N VAL A 69 -9.35 6.57 3.42
CA VAL A 69 -9.11 5.73 4.60
C VAL A 69 -9.19 4.25 4.23
N PHE A 70 -10.17 3.86 3.42
CA PHE A 70 -10.30 2.49 2.95
C PHE A 70 -9.07 2.03 2.15
N GLN A 71 -8.58 2.86 1.23
CA GLN A 71 -7.39 2.58 0.43
C GLN A 71 -6.15 2.40 1.32
N ILE A 72 -5.94 3.30 2.30
CA ILE A 72 -4.84 3.21 3.26
C ILE A 72 -4.86 1.88 4.04
N LEU A 73 -6.04 1.45 4.49
CA LEU A 73 -6.20 0.19 5.21
C LEU A 73 -5.91 -1.01 4.31
N LEU A 74 -6.34 -0.96 3.05
CA LEU A 74 -6.12 -2.01 2.07
C LEU A 74 -4.62 -2.18 1.74
N ASP A 75 -3.91 -1.07 1.53
CA ASP A 75 -2.45 -1.06 1.29
C ASP A 75 -1.68 -1.59 2.50
N SER A 76 -2.12 -1.23 3.71
CA SER A 76 -1.50 -1.73 4.94
C SER A 76 -1.71 -3.24 5.10
N LYS A 77 -2.90 -3.75 4.79
CA LYS A 77 -3.20 -5.18 4.83
C LYS A 77 -2.42 -5.97 3.78
N ALA A 78 -2.35 -5.47 2.56
CA ALA A 78 -1.55 -6.09 1.49
C ALA A 78 -0.06 -6.16 1.89
N SER A 79 0.48 -5.06 2.42
CA SER A 79 1.86 -4.99 2.94
C SER A 79 2.08 -6.02 4.05
N GLU A 80 1.19 -6.09 5.04
CA GLU A 80 1.26 -7.06 6.15
C GLU A 80 1.31 -8.51 5.65
N HIS A 81 0.40 -8.87 4.74
CA HIS A 81 0.35 -10.22 4.18
C HIS A 81 1.60 -10.57 3.39
N SER A 82 2.12 -9.63 2.60
CA SER A 82 3.34 -9.86 1.83
C SER A 82 4.57 -10.00 2.71
N SER A 83 4.77 -9.11 3.69
CA SER A 83 5.90 -9.20 4.62
C SER A 83 5.83 -10.51 5.42
N ARG A 84 4.62 -10.93 5.83
CA ARG A 84 4.42 -12.24 6.48
C ARG A 84 4.83 -13.39 5.56
N MET A 85 4.41 -13.37 4.29
CA MET A 85 4.75 -14.42 3.33
C MET A 85 6.27 -14.55 3.14
N VAL A 86 6.97 -13.43 2.96
CA VAL A 86 8.43 -13.40 2.80
C VAL A 86 9.13 -13.89 4.07
N ALA A 87 8.69 -13.44 5.26
CA ALA A 87 9.25 -13.90 6.53
C ALA A 87 9.07 -15.41 6.74
N MET A 88 7.90 -15.95 6.41
CA MET A 88 7.61 -17.39 6.53
C MET A 88 8.41 -18.22 5.53
N LYS A 89 8.58 -17.73 4.30
CA LYS A 89 9.46 -18.36 3.31
C LYS A 89 10.90 -18.44 3.84
N ASN A 90 11.44 -17.33 4.33
CA ASN A 90 12.79 -17.29 4.90
C ASN A 90 12.94 -18.22 6.12
N ALA A 91 11.93 -18.28 6.99
CA ALA A 91 11.91 -19.19 8.12
C ALA A 91 11.92 -20.67 7.69
N THR A 92 11.16 -21.00 6.63
CA THR A 92 11.11 -22.36 6.05
C THR A 92 12.44 -22.75 5.42
N ASP A 93 13.06 -21.83 4.67
CA ASP A 93 14.37 -22.06 4.05
C ASP A 93 15.47 -22.25 5.12
N ASN A 94 15.44 -21.45 6.20
CA ASN A 94 16.35 -21.60 7.34
C ASN A 94 16.15 -22.92 8.08
N ALA A 95 14.89 -23.35 8.31
CA ALA A 95 14.61 -24.63 8.94
C ALA A 95 15.09 -25.82 8.09
N ASN A 96 14.91 -25.76 6.77
CA ASN A 96 15.42 -26.77 5.84
C ASN A 96 16.95 -26.84 5.86
N GLN A 97 17.63 -25.71 5.98
CA GLN A 97 19.09 -25.69 6.12
C GLN A 97 19.53 -26.34 7.43
N LEU A 98 18.88 -25.99 8.55
CA LEU A 98 19.16 -26.59 9.86
C LEU A 98 18.96 -28.12 9.86
N ILE A 99 17.89 -28.60 9.21
CA ILE A 99 17.61 -30.04 9.08
C ILE A 99 18.74 -30.74 8.32
N LYS A 100 19.23 -30.16 7.22
CA LYS A 100 20.34 -30.73 6.44
C LYS A 100 21.60 -30.83 7.29
N ASP A 101 21.94 -29.77 8.01
CA ASP A 101 23.15 -29.70 8.82
C ASP A 101 23.10 -30.73 9.97
N LEU A 102 21.98 -30.79 10.70
CA LEU A 102 21.74 -31.78 11.75
C LEU A 102 21.71 -33.22 11.23
N THR A 103 21.18 -33.45 10.02
CA THR A 103 21.18 -34.78 9.40
C THR A 103 22.60 -35.23 9.06
N LEU A 104 23.44 -34.31 8.58
CA LEU A 104 24.84 -34.62 8.29
C LEU A 104 25.61 -34.95 9.57
N GLU A 105 25.41 -34.16 10.63
CA GLU A 105 25.99 -34.41 11.95
C GLU A 105 25.54 -35.76 12.55
N TYR A 106 24.24 -36.04 12.51
CA TYR A 106 23.68 -37.32 12.97
C TYR A 106 24.32 -38.52 12.27
N ASN A 107 24.45 -38.46 10.94
CA ASN A 107 25.09 -39.53 10.19
C ASN A 107 26.57 -39.69 10.53
N LYS A 108 27.27 -38.58 10.82
CA LYS A 108 28.68 -38.58 11.23
C LYS A 108 28.87 -39.27 12.59
N ILE A 109 28.00 -38.97 13.56
CA ILE A 109 27.98 -39.61 14.88
C ILE A 109 27.61 -41.09 14.76
N ARG A 110 26.68 -41.45 13.87
CA ARG A 110 26.26 -42.85 13.66
C ARG A 110 27.38 -43.72 13.06
N GLN A 111 28.26 -43.13 12.26
CA GLN A 111 29.35 -43.85 11.58
C GLN A 111 30.64 -43.92 12.40
N ALA A 112 30.79 -43.04 13.39
CA ALA A 112 31.91 -43.04 14.33
C ALA A 112 31.75 -44.16 15.38
#